data_AF-A0A1F8F0T6-F1
#
_entry.id   AF-A0A1F8F0T6-F1
#
_cell.length_a   1.000
_cell.length_b   1.000
_cell.length_c   1.000
_cell.angle_alpha   90.00
_cell.angle_beta   90.00
_cell.angle_gamma   90.00
#
_symmetry.space_group_name_H-M   'P 1'
#
loop_
_entity.id
_entity.type
_entity.pdbx_description
1 polymer ?
#
loop_
_entity_poly.entity_id
_entity_poly.type
_entity_poly.pdbx_seq_one_letter_code
_entity_poly.pdbx_strand_id
1 'polypeptide(L)'
;MLIALIVVLGFAAGYIFYSQFTGPAPAPEPPIVSGRDDLKKFETLQINFSVLDNAKYKTLEVFGESPVVPGTTGKKNIFAPF
;
A
#
# COMPACT_ATOMS: atom_id res chain seq x y z
N MET A 1 -55.75 4.54 -25.83
CA MET A 1 -55.31 4.83 -24.44
C MET A 1 -54.55 3.69 -23.80
N LEU A 2 -55.05 2.45 -23.81
CA LEU A 2 -54.43 1.32 -23.09
C LEU A 2 -52.98 1.03 -23.52
N ILE A 3 -52.71 1.07 -24.83
CA ILE A 3 -51.35 0.87 -25.38
C ILE A 3 -50.37 1.95 -24.90
N ALA A 4 -50.80 3.22 -24.86
CA ALA A 4 -49.96 4.32 -24.37
C ALA A 4 -49.62 4.15 -22.88
N LEU A 5 -50.56 3.64 -22.08
CA LEU A 5 -50.36 3.36 -20.67
C LEU A 5 -49.33 2.23 -20.45
N ILE A 6 -49.41 1.16 -21.26
CA ILE A 6 -48.43 0.06 -21.22
C ILE A 6 -47.02 0.57 -21.55
N VAL A 7 -46.89 1.42 -22.57
CA VAL A 7 -45.59 1.99 -22.96
C VAL A 7 -45.01 2.85 -21.84
N VAL A 8 -45.81 3.72 -21.23
CA VAL A 8 -45.36 4.57 -20.11
C VAL A 8 -44.95 3.74 -18.89
N LEU A 9 -45.71 2.70 -18.53
CA LEU A 9 -45.33 1.80 -17.44
C LEU A 9 -44.02 1.05 -17.74
N GLY A 10 -43.82 0.60 -18.98
CA GLY A 10 -42.59 -0.08 -19.40
C GLY A 10 -41.36 0.83 -19.26
N PHE A 11 -41.45 2.07 -19.71
CA PHE A 11 -40.38 3.05 -19.54
C PHE A 11 -40.11 3.38 -18.07
N ALA A 12 -41.15 3.56 -17.26
CA ALA A 12 -41.00 3.83 -15.83
C ALA A 12 -40.34 2.67 -15.09
N ALA A 13 -40.79 1.43 -15.34
CA ALA A 13 -40.21 0.24 -14.73
C ALA A 13 -38.75 0.01 -15.16
N GLY A 14 -38.44 0.21 -16.44
CA GLY A 14 -37.08 0.13 -16.96
C GLY A 14 -36.17 1.18 -16.33
N TYR A 15 -36.62 2.43 -16.25
CA TYR A 15 -35.85 3.51 -15.61
C TYR A 15 -35.53 3.20 -14.13
N ILE A 16 -36.52 2.75 -13.36
CA ILE A 16 -36.32 2.39 -11.95
C ILE A 16 -35.32 1.23 -11.83
N PHE A 17 -35.47 0.18 -12.64
CA PHE A 17 -34.59 -0.98 -12.62
C PHE A 17 -33.13 -0.60 -12.88
N TYR A 18 -32.87 0.18 -13.94
CA TYR A 18 -31.50 0.57 -14.29
C TYR A 18 -30.92 1.63 -13.33
N SER A 19 -31.75 2.48 -12.71
CA SER A 19 -31.29 3.47 -11.73
C SER A 19 -30.75 2.85 -10.43
N GLN A 20 -31.15 1.61 -10.11
CA GLN A 20 -30.62 0.89 -8.95
C GLN A 20 -29.18 0.39 -9.16
N PHE A 21 -28.75 0.25 -10.42
CA PHE A 21 -27.41 -0.27 -10.77
C PHE A 21 -26.38 0.82 -11.07
N THR A 22 -26.76 2.10 -11.05
CA THR A 22 -25.86 3.23 -11.34
C THR A 22 -25.01 3.69 -10.15
N GLY A 23 -25.15 3.07 -8.98
CA GLY A 23 -24.27 3.32 -7.84
C GLY A 23 -23.03 2.42 -7.89
N PRO A 24 -21.80 2.95 -7.70
CA PRO A 24 -20.67 2.09 -7.41
C PRO A 24 -21.02 1.25 -6.19
N ALA A 25 -20.86 -0.07 -6.28
CA ALA A 25 -20.97 -0.92 -5.11
C ALA A 25 -20.06 -0.34 -4.01
N PRO A 26 -20.54 -0.19 -2.77
CA PRO A 26 -19.70 0.32 -1.70
C PRO A 26 -18.45 -0.56 -1.64
N ALA A 27 -17.29 0.07 -1.78
CA ALA A 27 -16.03 -0.63 -1.65
C ALA A 27 -16.02 -1.31 -0.26
N PRO A 28 -15.60 -2.58 -0.16
CA PRO A 28 -15.49 -3.21 1.14
C PRO A 28 -14.64 -2.32 2.04
N GLU A 29 -15.15 -2.00 3.22
CA GLU A 29 -14.39 -1.22 4.20
C GLU A 29 -13.05 -1.94 4.42
N PRO A 30 -11.92 -1.22 4.31
CA PRO A 30 -10.64 -1.84 4.59
C PRO A 30 -10.68 -2.36 6.03
N PRO A 31 -10.16 -3.58 6.30
CA PRO A 31 -10.13 -4.10 7.64
C PRO A 31 -9.43 -3.08 8.54
N ILE A 32 -9.99 -2.85 9.72
CA ILE A 32 -9.34 -2.03 10.76
C ILE A 32 -8.04 -2.75 11.10
N VAL A 33 -6.93 -2.30 10.50
CA VAL A 33 -5.60 -2.76 10.86
C VAL A 33 -5.31 -2.12 12.21
N SER A 34 -5.69 -2.82 13.28
CA SER A 34 -5.31 -2.50 14.65
C SER A 34 -3.79 -2.60 14.75
N GLY A 35 -3.13 -1.46 14.60
CA GLY A 35 -1.70 -1.34 14.74
C GLY A 35 -1.09 -0.71 13.51
N ARG A 36 -0.69 0.57 13.64
CA ARG A 36 0.62 0.94 13.14
C ARG A 36 1.57 -0.14 13.65
N ASP A 37 2.15 -0.94 12.78
CA ASP A 37 3.13 -1.93 13.19
C ASP A 37 4.27 -1.12 13.80
N ASP A 38 4.33 -1.03 15.13
CA ASP A 38 5.17 -0.11 15.91
C ASP A 38 6.69 -0.36 15.71
N LEU A 39 7.07 -1.18 14.72
CA LEU A 39 8.42 -1.68 14.46
C LEU A 39 9.08 -2.34 15.69
N LYS A 40 8.36 -2.48 16.81
CA LYS A 40 8.77 -3.17 18.05
C LYS A 40 9.22 -4.60 17.78
N LYS A 41 8.67 -5.25 16.74
CA LYS A 41 9.11 -6.59 16.29
C LYS A 41 10.55 -6.62 15.79
N PHE A 42 11.11 -5.48 15.40
CA PHE A 42 12.48 -5.34 14.94
C PHE A 42 13.45 -4.89 16.04
N GLU A 43 12.96 -4.55 17.24
CA GLU A 43 13.80 -4.15 18.38
C GLU A 43 14.77 -5.27 18.78
N THR A 44 14.35 -6.53 18.63
CA THR A 44 15.15 -7.71 18.92
C THR A 44 15.76 -8.36 17.68
N LEU A 45 15.62 -7.74 16.50
CA LEU A 45 16.15 -8.29 15.25
C LEU A 45 17.68 -8.23 15.27
N GLN A 46 18.31 -9.37 15.56
CA GLN A 46 19.74 -9.55 15.36
C GLN A 46 19.97 -10.02 13.92
N ILE A 47 20.41 -9.10 13.06
CA ILE A 47 20.76 -9.42 11.68
C ILE A 47 22.12 -10.16 11.69
N ASN A 48 22.12 -11.43 11.29
CA ASN A 48 23.34 -12.22 11.15
C ASN A 48 24.01 -11.90 9.81
N PHE A 49 25.12 -11.16 9.86
CA PHE A 49 25.90 -10.78 8.68
C PHE A 49 26.96 -11.80 8.26
N SER A 50 27.05 -12.97 8.90
CA SER A 50 28.06 -14.00 8.58
C SER A 50 27.95 -14.54 7.15
N VAL A 51 26.81 -14.35 6.48
CA VAL A 51 26.69 -14.66 5.04
C VAL A 51 27.69 -13.86 4.22
N LEU A 52 28.00 -12.62 4.60
CA LEU A 52 28.94 -11.73 3.91
C LEU A 52 30.41 -12.15 4.08
N ASP A 53 30.71 -13.06 5.01
CA ASP A 53 32.08 -13.59 5.21
C ASP A 53 32.51 -14.57 4.10
N ASN A 54 31.56 -15.06 3.30
CA ASN A 54 31.86 -15.96 2.20
C ASN A 54 32.73 -15.26 1.14
N ALA A 55 33.76 -15.97 0.66
CA ALA A 55 34.69 -15.48 -0.36
C ALA A 55 33.99 -14.92 -1.62
N LYS A 56 32.82 -15.44 -1.98
CA LYS A 56 32.01 -14.95 -3.11
C LYS A 56 31.48 -13.53 -2.94
N TYR A 57 31.24 -13.08 -1.70
CA TYR A 57 30.77 -11.71 -1.45
C TYR A 57 31.92 -10.71 -1.31
N LYS A 58 33.13 -11.18 -0.96
CA LYS A 58 34.35 -10.37 -0.93
C LYS A 58 34.85 -9.98 -2.31
N THR A 59 34.42 -10.70 -3.35
CA THR A 59 34.74 -10.39 -4.76
C THR A 59 33.73 -9.46 -5.41
N LEU A 60 32.65 -9.09 -4.72
CA LEU A 60 31.70 -8.12 -5.25
C LEU A 60 32.37 -6.75 -5.28
N GLU A 61 32.29 -6.07 -6.43
CA GLU A 61 32.73 -4.69 -6.55
C GLU A 61 31.88 -3.81 -5.63
N VAL A 62 32.55 -3.08 -4.74
CA VAL A 62 31.91 -2.10 -3.88
C VAL A 62 31.76 -0.82 -4.71
N PHE A 63 30.53 -0.52 -5.11
CA PHE A 63 30.21 0.72 -5.81
C PHE A 63 29.79 1.80 -4.80
N GLY A 64 30.51 2.92 -4.76
CA GLY A 64 30.26 4.04 -3.84
C GLY A 64 31.37 4.25 -2.80
N GLU A 65 31.22 5.26 -1.95
CA GLU A 65 32.14 5.51 -0.85
C GLU A 65 31.85 4.55 0.31
N SER A 66 32.87 3.78 0.71
CA SER A 66 32.84 2.92 1.89
C SER A 66 34.06 3.19 2.77
N PRO A 67 33.88 3.65 4.02
CA PRO A 67 32.62 4.08 4.62
C PRO A 67 32.08 5.35 3.95
N VAL A 68 30.75 5.50 3.88
CA VAL A 68 30.11 6.74 3.41
C VAL A 68 30.55 7.87 4.33
N VAL A 69 31.19 8.91 3.78
CA VAL A 69 31.47 10.13 4.53
C VAL A 69 30.13 10.85 4.70
N PRO A 70 29.57 10.97 5.91
CA PRO A 70 28.31 11.65 6.09
C PRO A 70 28.50 13.11 5.71
N GLY A 71 27.77 13.56 4.69
CA GLY A 71 27.80 14.96 4.27
C GLY A 71 27.36 15.90 5.40
N THR A 72 27.74 17.17 5.31
CA THR A 72 27.32 18.22 6.26
C THR A 72 25.81 18.44 6.33
N THR A 73 25.06 17.82 5.41
CA THR A 73 23.61 17.92 5.28
C THR A 73 22.99 16.52 5.32
N GLY A 74 22.03 16.32 6.22
CA GLY A 74 21.34 15.05 6.45
C GLY A 74 20.92 14.90 7.91
N LYS A 75 19.90 14.09 8.20
CA LYS A 75 19.57 13.77 9.61
C LYS A 75 20.72 12.95 10.19
N LYS A 76 21.34 13.45 11.27
CA LYS A 76 22.37 12.73 12.05
C LYS A 76 21.92 11.33 12.46
N ASN A 77 20.60 11.13 12.59
CA ASN A 77 19.97 9.83 12.74
C ASN A 77 18.69 9.80 11.88
N ILE A 78 18.69 8.98 10.82
CA ILE A 78 17.54 8.80 9.92
C ILE A 78 16.34 8.11 10.59
N PHE A 79 16.53 7.54 11.78
CA PHE A 79 15.50 6.93 12.61
C PHE A 79 15.10 7.78 13.82
N ALA A 80 15.62 9.01 13.95
CA ALA A 80 15.16 9.92 15.00
C ALA A 80 13.76 10.47 14.64
N PRO A 81 12.83 10.49 15.61
CA PRO A 81 11.44 10.91 15.37
C PRO A 81 11.28 12.42 15.09
N PHE A 82 12.34 13.22 15.26
CA PHE A 82 12.41 14.63 14.88
C PHE A 82 13.84 14.97 14.45
#